data_AF-A0A357FYI4-F1
#
_entry.id   AF-A0A357FYI4-F1
#
_cell.length_a   1.000
_cell.length_b   1.000
_cell.length_c   1.000
_cell.angle_alpha   90.00
_cell.angle_beta   90.00
_cell.angle_gamma   90.00
#
_symmetry.space_group_name_H-M   'P 1'
#
loop_
_entity.id
_entity.type
_entity.pdbx_description
1 polymer ?
#
loop_
_entity_poly.entity_id
_entity_poly.type
_entity_poly.pdbx_seq_one_letter_code
_entity_poly.pdbx_strand_id
1 'polypeptide(L)' 'KNRKMLVFTLAEIPEMTRGRGVMLQKYKDGGLSDAKTFNWKSGLTYRYASGETMVGDLNPWLGERAQAGKLPP' A
#
# COMPACT_ATOMS: atom_id res chain seq x y z
N LYS A 1 11.99 -9.90 6.72
CA LYS A 1 11.76 -8.47 6.36
C LYS A 1 10.27 -8.32 6.08
N ASN A 2 9.59 -7.37 6.73
CA ASN A 2 8.14 -7.22 6.59
C ASN A 2 7.78 -7.03 5.10
N ARG A 3 6.98 -7.96 4.56
CA ARG A 3 6.47 -7.95 3.20
C ARG A 3 4.95 -7.96 3.33
N LYS A 4 4.38 -6.92 3.91
CA LYS A 4 2.93 -6.78 4.01
C LYS A 4 2.50 -5.64 3.11
N MET A 5 1.44 -5.86 2.36
CA MET A 5 0.78 -4.87 1.53
C MET A 5 -0.53 -4.47 2.19
N LEU A 6 -0.81 -3.17 2.16
CA LEU A 6 -2.08 -2.58 2.55
C LEU A 6 -2.53 -1.66 1.42
N VAL A 7 -3.76 -1.85 0.96
CA VAL A 7 -4.41 -0.97 0.00
C VAL A 7 -5.55 -0.29 0.74
N PHE A 8 -5.61 1.04 0.66
CA PHE A 8 -6.65 1.84 1.28
C PHE A 8 -6.95 3.04 0.38
N THR A 9 -8.06 3.72 0.64
CA THR A 9 -8.51 4.80 -0.24
C THR A 9 -7.67 6.06 -0.02
N LEU A 10 -7.39 6.82 -1.10
CA LEU A 10 -6.68 8.10 -0.96
C LEU A 10 -7.46 9.12 -0.13
N ALA A 11 -8.79 8.99 -0.07
CA ALA A 11 -9.65 9.84 0.76
C ALA A 11 -9.35 9.74 2.26
N GLU A 12 -8.71 8.66 2.73
CA GLU A 12 -8.32 8.51 4.13
C GLU A 12 -7.03 9.28 4.48
N ILE A 13 -6.34 9.84 3.49
CA ILE A 13 -5.15 10.67 3.68
C ILE A 13 -5.60 12.14 3.75
N PRO A 14 -5.46 12.82 4.90
CA PRO A 14 -5.73 14.24 4.97
C PRO A 14 -4.66 15.03 4.22
N GLU A 15 -5.07 16.06 3.49
CA GLU A 15 -4.16 17.04 2.93
C GLU A 15 -3.57 17.91 4.04
N MET A 16 -2.25 17.96 4.12
CA MET A 16 -1.54 18.69 5.18
C MET A 16 -0.54 19.66 4.57
N THR A 17 -0.53 20.91 5.04
CA THR A 17 0.41 21.94 4.58
C THR A 17 1.81 21.77 5.16
N ARG A 18 1.93 21.18 6.36
CA ARG A 18 3.19 20.84 7.04
C ARG A 18 2.95 19.89 8.22
N GLY A 19 3.99 19.15 8.62
CA GLY A 19 3.95 18.28 9.80
C GLY A 19 4.60 16.92 9.56
N ARG A 20 4.56 16.04 10.56
CA ARG A 20 5.11 14.67 10.47
C ARG A 20 4.29 13.72 9.58
N GLY A 21 3.17 14.19 9.04
CA GLY A 21 2.25 13.38 8.24
C GLY A 21 1.41 12.41 9.07
N VAL A 22 0.70 11.54 8.38
CA VAL A 22 -0.12 10.47 8.96
C VAL A 22 0.52 9.11 8.77
N MET A 23 0.20 8.18 9.67
CA MET A 23 0.63 6.79 9.52
C MET A 23 -0.14 6.11 8.39
N LEU A 24 0.58 5.57 7.42
CA LEU A 24 0.02 4.85 6.27
C LEU A 24 -0.19 3.36 6.58
N GLN A 25 0.82 2.70 7.15
CA GLN A 25 0.78 1.27 7.48
C GLN A 25 1.51 1.03 8.81
N LYS A 26 0.95 0.19 9.69
CA LYS A 26 1.62 -0.27 10.91
C LYS A 26 2.52 -1.46 10.61
N TYR A 27 3.69 -1.49 11.21
CA TYR A 27 4.59 -2.64 11.12
C TYR A 27 5.29 -2.83 12.46
N LYS A 28 5.47 -4.10 12.85
CA LYS A 28 6.15 -4.46 14.11
C LYS A 28 7.66 -4.26 13.98
N ASP A 29 8.22 -4.70 12.86
CA ASP A 29 9.66 -4.63 12.56
C ASP A 29 9.87 -4.21 11.10
N GLY A 30 10.86 -3.35 10.88
CA GLY A 30 11.21 -2.82 9.55
C GLY A 30 10.65 -1.44 9.28
N GLY A 31 10.43 -1.13 7.99
CA GLY A 31 9.92 0.15 7.49
C GLY A 31 9.04 -0.04 6.27
N LEU A 32 8.46 1.03 5.77
CA LEU A 32 7.78 1.05 4.48
C LEU A 32 8.81 0.83 3.37
N SER A 33 8.62 -0.18 2.53
CA SER A 33 9.54 -0.46 1.43
C SER A 33 9.25 0.37 0.18
N ASP A 34 7.98 0.55 -0.14
CA ASP A 34 7.51 1.26 -1.32
C ASP A 34 6.05 1.71 -1.13
N ALA A 35 5.64 2.73 -1.87
CA ALA A 35 4.26 3.21 -1.94
C ALA A 35 3.93 3.70 -3.34
N LYS A 36 2.83 3.21 -3.91
CA LYS A 36 2.37 3.58 -5.24
C LYS A 36 0.87 3.89 -5.22
N THR A 37 0.48 4.98 -5.85
CA THR A 37 -0.92 5.28 -6.14
C THR A 37 -1.32 4.66 -7.47
N PHE A 38 -2.54 4.15 -7.56
CA PHE A 38 -3.07 3.55 -8.77
C PHE A 38 -4.59 3.75 -8.81
N ASN A 39 -5.17 3.62 -10.00
CA ASN A 39 -6.62 3.62 -10.15
C ASN A 39 -7.14 2.20 -9.88
N TRP A 40 -8.14 2.07 -9.00
CA TRP A 40 -8.74 0.78 -8.67
C TRP A 40 -9.19 0.00 -9.90
N LYS A 41 -9.73 0.67 -10.93
CA LYS A 41 -10.16 0.05 -12.18
C LYS A 41 -9.00 -0.45 -13.04
N SER A 42 -7.83 0.16 -12.93
CA SER A 42 -6.63 -0.21 -13.69
C SER A 42 -5.80 -1.29 -13.00
N GLY A 43 -6.08 -1.59 -11.74
CA GLY A 43 -5.29 -2.52 -10.93
C GLY A 43 -3.92 -1.96 -10.54
N LEU A 44 -3.19 -2.73 -9.75
CA LEU A 44 -1.84 -2.37 -9.29
C LEU A 44 -0.82 -3.10 -10.16
N THR A 45 0.00 -2.35 -10.88
CA THR A 45 1.20 -2.89 -11.51
C THR A 45 2.43 -2.57 -10.67
N TYR A 46 3.31 -3.54 -10.47
CA TYR A 46 4.61 -3.33 -9.82
C TYR A 46 5.68 -4.12 -10.55
N ARG A 47 6.92 -3.63 -10.48
CA ARG A 47 8.05 -4.32 -11.08
C ARG A 47 8.64 -5.29 -10.06
N TYR A 48 8.70 -6.56 -10.41
CA TYR A 48 9.37 -7.58 -9.60
C TYR A 48 10.43 -8.30 -10.44
N ALA A 49 11.66 -8.31 -9.94
CA ALA A 49 12.83 -8.78 -10.67
C ALA A 49 12.93 -8.15 -12.07
N SER A 50 12.93 -8.94 -13.15
CA SER A 50 13.05 -8.48 -14.54
C SER A 50 11.72 -8.13 -15.21
N GLY A 51 10.56 -8.39 -14.57
CA GLY A 51 9.24 -8.26 -15.19
C GLY A 51 8.30 -7.26 -14.50
N GLU A 52 7.22 -6.92 -15.19
CA GLU A 52 6.07 -6.20 -14.63
C GLU A 52 5.00 -7.22 -14.21
N THR A 53 4.52 -7.11 -12.98
CA THR A 53 3.44 -7.93 -12.42
C THR A 53 2.22 -7.05 -12.22
N MET A 54 1.07 -7.50 -12.75
CA MET A 54 -0.22 -6.86 -12.55
C MET A 54 -1.05 -7.68 -11.56
N VAL A 55 -1.52 -7.04 -10.49
CA VAL A 55 -2.47 -7.63 -9.56
C VAL A 55 -3.87 -7.25 -9.99
N GLY A 56 -4.63 -8.24 -10.48
CA GLY A 56 -6.00 -8.04 -10.96
C GLY A 56 -7.00 -7.83 -9.83
N ASP A 57 -6.99 -8.69 -8.81
CA ASP A 57 -7.86 -8.57 -7.64
C ASP A 57 -7.09 -8.12 -6.42
N LEU A 58 -7.39 -6.91 -5.93
CA LEU A 58 -6.75 -6.30 -4.77
C LEU A 58 -7.60 -6.36 -3.50
N ASN A 59 -8.81 -6.93 -3.57
CA ASN A 59 -9.71 -7.07 -2.43
C ASN A 59 -9.08 -7.72 -1.19
N PRO A 60 -8.19 -8.74 -1.31
CA PRO A 60 -7.57 -9.34 -0.13
C PRO A 60 -6.74 -8.35 0.71
N TRP A 61 -6.16 -7.32 0.08
CA TRP A 61 -5.31 -6.30 0.70
C TRP A 61 -6.02 -4.99 0.99
N LEU A 62 -7.28 -4.85 0.56
CA LEU A 62 -8.11 -3.71 0.91
C LEU A 62 -8.37 -3.71 2.41
N GLY A 63 -8.07 -2.59 3.06
CA GLY A 63 -8.28 -2.38 4.49
C GLY A 63 -8.23 -0.90 4.85
N GLU A 64 -8.29 -0.60 6.14
CA GLU A 64 -8.23 0.78 6.63
C GLU A 64 -6.78 1.28 6.74
N ARG A 65 -6.59 2.59 6.59
CA ARG A 65 -5.31 3.26 6.82
C ARG A 65 -4.76 2.92 8.21
N ALA A 66 -3.44 2.74 8.27
CA ALA A 66 -2.69 2.35 9.46
C ALA A 66 -2.95 0.92 9.97
N GLN A 67 -3.61 0.05 9.20
CA GLN A 67 -3.58 -1.38 9.47
C GLN A 67 -2.20 -1.98 9.13
N ALA A 68 -1.97 -3.23 9.55
CA ALA A 68 -0.70 -3.91 9.29
C ALA A 68 -0.57 -4.42 7.85
N GLY A 69 -1.69 -4.59 7.15
CA GLY A 69 -1.74 -5.24 5.83
C GLY A 69 -1.56 -6.76 5.90
N LYS A 70 -1.59 -7.40 4.73
CA LYS A 70 -1.44 -8.85 4.53
C LYS A 70 -0.27 -9.17 3.61
N LEU A 71 0.18 -10.43 3.56
CA LEU A 71 1.26 -10.84 2.66
C LEU A 71 0.84 -10.59 1.19
N PRO A 72 1.63 -9.88 0.38
CA PRO A 72 1.35 -9.63 -1.03
C PRO A 72 1.35 -10.93 -1.83
N PRO A 73 0.74 -10.94 -3.03
CA PRO A 73 0.77 -12.10 -3.92
C PRO A 73 2.17 -12.34 -4.49
#